data_AF-B7PIJ1-F1
#
_entry.id   AF-B7PIJ1-F1
#
_cell.length_a   1.000
_cell.length_b   1.000
_cell.length_c   1.000
_cell.angle_alpha   90.00
_cell.angle_beta   90.00
_cell.angle_gamma   90.00
#
_symmetry.space_group_name_H-M   'P 1'
#
loop_
_entity.id
_entity.type
_entity.pdbx_description
1 polymer ?
#
loop_
_entity_poly.entity_id
_entity_poly.type
_entity_poly.pdbx_seq_one_letter_code
_entity_poly.pdbx_strand_id
1 'polypeptide(L)'
;MSQPPQPYSFGFDNADEFGTGMTRQETGDEFKQKIGSYNYVDALGVTRLVKYVADASGFHPTVETNEPGTKTSVPADAPFFSSAVEGPHPVVVKSVHPAPVAVRAVHPAPVHGPCCFLRLHPPYPTYLCCCQAR
;
A
#
# COMPACT_ATOMS: atom_id res chain seq x y z
N MET A 1 25.38 22.79 -20.29
CA MET A 1 24.59 23.92 -19.80
C MET A 1 23.12 23.50 -19.78
N SER A 2 22.37 23.83 -18.73
CA SER A 2 20.91 23.55 -18.66
C SER A 2 20.18 24.65 -19.43
N GLN A 3 19.36 24.28 -20.41
CA GLN A 3 18.52 25.23 -21.16
C GLN A 3 17.41 25.77 -20.24
N PRO A 4 17.06 27.08 -20.31
CA PRO A 4 15.95 27.62 -19.55
C PRO A 4 14.63 26.90 -19.91
N PRO A 5 13.73 26.70 -18.92
CA PRO A 5 12.40 26.14 -19.17
C PRO A 5 11.70 26.91 -20.28
N GLN A 6 11.14 26.20 -21.25
CA GLN A 6 10.33 26.79 -22.30
C GLN A 6 8.85 26.65 -21.89
N PRO A 7 8.07 27.75 -21.90
CA PRO A 7 6.65 27.67 -21.65
C PRO A 7 5.97 26.69 -22.62
N TYR A 8 4.98 25.96 -22.12
CA TYR A 8 4.18 25.06 -22.93
C TYR A 8 2.75 25.03 -22.43
N SER A 9 1.85 24.59 -23.31
CA SER A 9 0.49 24.20 -22.95
C SER A 9 0.12 22.99 -23.78
N PHE A 10 -0.46 21.98 -23.14
CA PHE A 10 -1.02 20.84 -23.84
C PHE A 10 -2.33 20.42 -23.18
N GLY A 11 -3.15 19.74 -23.97
CA GLY A 11 -4.32 19.03 -23.47
C GLY A 11 -4.72 17.91 -24.39
N PHE A 12 -5.37 16.90 -23.83
CA PHE A 12 -6.02 15.84 -24.58
C PHE A 12 -7.31 15.42 -23.90
N ASP A 13 -8.19 14.86 -24.72
CA ASP A 13 -9.45 14.26 -24.33
C ASP A 13 -9.54 12.94 -25.08
N ASN A 14 -9.72 11.84 -24.35
CA ASN A 14 -9.89 10.51 -24.90
C ASN A 14 -11.10 9.86 -24.25
N ALA A 15 -11.92 9.20 -25.07
CA ALA A 15 -12.97 8.31 -24.62
C ALA A 15 -12.82 6.97 -25.35
N ASP A 16 -13.09 5.87 -24.66
CA ASP A 16 -13.17 4.54 -25.26
C ASP A 16 -14.62 4.16 -25.60
N GLU A 17 -14.80 3.10 -26.38
CA GLU A 17 -16.10 2.54 -26.71
C GLU A 17 -16.84 1.89 -25.52
N PHE A 18 -16.18 1.74 -24.38
CA PHE A 18 -16.71 1.10 -23.17
C PHE A 18 -17.29 2.09 -22.15
N GLY A 19 -17.26 3.38 -22.46
CA GLY A 19 -17.81 4.45 -21.59
C GLY A 19 -16.80 5.03 -20.62
N THR A 20 -15.52 4.71 -20.75
CA THR A 20 -14.44 5.34 -19.99
C THR A 20 -14.00 6.62 -20.69
N GLY A 21 -13.76 7.69 -19.91
CA GLY A 21 -13.27 8.97 -20.41
C GLY A 21 -12.07 9.46 -19.62
N MET A 22 -11.15 10.14 -20.29
CA MET A 22 -9.96 10.71 -19.68
C MET A 22 -9.59 12.05 -20.32
N THR A 23 -9.50 13.09 -19.50
CA THR A 23 -9.01 14.39 -19.94
C THR A 23 -7.79 14.81 -19.15
N ARG A 24 -6.86 15.49 -19.81
CA ARG A 24 -5.71 16.12 -19.15
C ARG A 24 -5.43 17.44 -19.82
N GLN A 25 -5.09 18.43 -19.02
CA GLN A 25 -4.52 19.69 -19.47
C GLN A 25 -3.43 20.13 -18.51
N GLU A 26 -2.38 20.73 -19.03
CA GLU A 26 -1.26 21.24 -18.25
C GLU A 26 -0.61 22.41 -18.99
N THR A 27 -0.29 23.46 -18.24
CA THR A 27 0.52 24.59 -18.71
C THR A 27 1.74 24.68 -17.82
N GLY A 28 2.90 24.81 -18.46
CA GLY A 28 4.18 25.09 -17.80
C GLY A 28 4.68 26.48 -18.17
N ASP A 29 5.26 27.19 -17.21
CA ASP A 29 5.84 28.51 -17.44
C ASP A 29 7.39 28.51 -17.45
N GLU A 30 7.97 29.69 -17.64
CA GLU A 30 9.42 29.90 -17.63
C GLU A 30 10.06 29.73 -16.24
N PHE A 31 9.26 29.78 -15.17
CA PHE A 31 9.68 29.63 -13.77
C PHE A 31 9.60 28.18 -13.27
N LYS A 32 9.34 27.22 -14.15
CA LYS A 32 9.12 25.79 -13.83
C LYS A 32 7.83 25.53 -13.05
N GLN A 33 6.94 26.50 -12.95
CA GLN A 33 5.61 26.27 -12.41
C GLN A 33 4.80 25.46 -13.42
N LYS A 34 4.01 24.50 -12.93
CA LYS A 34 3.06 23.74 -13.74
C LYS A 34 1.70 23.79 -13.11
N ILE A 35 0.69 24.11 -13.89
CA ILE A 35 -0.71 24.14 -13.45
C ILE A 35 -1.50 23.27 -14.40
N GLY A 36 -2.31 22.37 -13.86
CA GLY A 36 -3.08 21.48 -14.70
C GLY A 36 -4.17 20.73 -13.97
N SER A 37 -4.87 19.92 -14.75
CA SER A 37 -5.86 18.99 -14.23
C SER A 37 -5.84 17.69 -14.99
N TYR A 38 -6.24 16.63 -14.30
CA TYR A 38 -6.47 15.31 -14.84
C TYR A 38 -7.84 14.83 -14.37
N ASN A 39 -8.66 14.34 -15.29
CA ASN A 39 -9.97 13.77 -15.01
C ASN A 39 -10.06 12.38 -15.59
N TYR A 40 -10.60 11.44 -14.82
CA TYR A 40 -10.96 10.11 -15.26
C TYR A 40 -12.41 9.83 -14.90
N VAL A 41 -13.16 9.24 -15.81
CA VAL A 41 -14.54 8.78 -15.63
C VAL A 41 -14.59 7.33 -16.08
N ASP A 42 -15.08 6.42 -15.24
CA ASP A 42 -15.31 5.04 -15.64
C ASP A 42 -16.71 4.84 -16.25
N ALA A 43 -16.95 3.64 -16.78
CA ALA A 43 -18.23 3.27 -17.39
C ALA A 43 -19.44 3.32 -16.44
N LEU A 44 -19.22 3.34 -15.12
CA LEU A 44 -20.26 3.45 -14.09
C LEU A 44 -20.48 4.90 -13.64
N GLY A 45 -19.75 5.86 -14.20
CA GLY A 45 -19.82 7.27 -13.83
C GLY A 45 -19.04 7.61 -12.56
N VAL A 46 -18.14 6.73 -12.09
CA VAL A 46 -17.20 7.06 -11.02
C VAL A 46 -16.12 7.97 -11.58
N THR A 47 -15.87 9.08 -10.90
CA THR A 47 -14.98 10.14 -11.34
C THR A 47 -13.83 10.34 -10.36
N ARG A 48 -12.66 10.68 -10.92
CA ARG A 48 -11.52 11.24 -10.19
C ARG A 48 -11.05 12.48 -10.94
N LEU A 49 -11.25 13.65 -10.35
CA LEU A 49 -10.70 14.90 -10.83
C LEU A 49 -9.57 15.34 -9.91
N VAL A 50 -8.38 15.51 -10.47
CA VAL A 50 -7.20 16.04 -9.77
C VAL A 50 -6.84 17.38 -10.40
N LYS A 51 -6.93 18.46 -9.62
CA LYS A 51 -6.37 19.78 -9.95
C LYS A 51 -5.02 19.90 -9.26
N TYR A 52 -4.02 20.48 -9.89
CA TYR A 52 -2.70 20.59 -9.27
C TYR A 52 -1.95 21.85 -9.65
N VAL A 53 -1.09 22.27 -8.72
CA VAL A 53 -0.04 23.26 -8.91
C VAL A 53 1.28 22.62 -8.49
N ALA A 54 2.25 22.56 -9.39
CA ALA A 54 3.63 22.24 -9.07
C ALA A 54 4.43 23.54 -9.09
N ASP A 55 5.00 23.92 -7.95
CA ASP A 55 5.80 25.15 -7.81
C ASP A 55 7.06 24.87 -6.98
N ALA A 56 7.78 25.93 -6.59
CA ALA A 56 9.03 25.82 -5.83
C ALA A 56 8.87 25.16 -4.45
N SER A 57 7.65 25.17 -3.88
CA SER A 57 7.33 24.59 -2.58
C SER A 57 6.87 23.13 -2.65
N GLY A 58 6.59 22.61 -3.85
CA GLY A 58 6.28 21.20 -4.07
C GLY A 58 5.15 20.96 -5.06
N PHE A 59 4.48 19.83 -4.92
CA PHE A 59 3.32 19.43 -5.70
C PHE A 59 2.08 19.50 -4.82
N HIS A 60 1.12 20.34 -5.22
CA HIS A 60 -0.09 20.67 -4.47
C HIS A 60 -1.32 20.18 -5.23
N PRO A 61 -1.75 18.93 -5.05
CA PRO A 61 -2.95 18.40 -5.67
C PRO A 61 -4.20 18.70 -4.83
N THR A 62 -5.34 18.84 -5.49
CA THR A 62 -6.68 18.77 -4.90
C THR A 62 -7.48 17.73 -5.66
N VAL A 63 -8.09 16.80 -4.94
CA VAL A 63 -8.82 15.67 -5.51
C VAL A 63 -10.32 15.82 -5.23
N GLU A 64 -11.13 15.73 -6.27
CA GLU A 64 -12.59 15.64 -6.21
C GLU A 64 -13.00 14.26 -6.74
N THR A 65 -13.77 13.49 -5.98
CA THR A 65 -14.13 12.10 -6.31
C THR A 65 -15.50 11.71 -5.79
N ASN A 66 -16.21 10.81 -6.48
CA ASN A 66 -17.41 10.13 -5.98
C ASN A 66 -17.16 8.63 -5.70
N GLU A 67 -15.89 8.21 -5.67
CA GLU A 67 -15.50 6.80 -5.54
C GLU A 67 -15.98 6.19 -4.21
N PRO A 68 -16.72 5.07 -4.24
CA PRO A 68 -17.15 4.37 -3.03
C PRO A 68 -16.01 4.06 -2.08
N GLY A 69 -16.19 4.35 -0.79
CA GLY A 69 -15.19 4.10 0.24
C GLY A 69 -14.16 5.23 0.44
N THR A 70 -14.23 6.31 -0.33
CA THR A 70 -13.48 7.54 -0.07
C THR A 70 -14.20 8.45 0.93
N LYS A 71 -13.44 9.34 1.59
CA LYS A 71 -13.98 10.33 2.54
C LYS A 71 -13.28 11.66 2.37
N THR A 72 -14.01 12.75 2.63
CA THR A 72 -13.41 14.09 2.67
C THR A 72 -12.38 14.17 3.77
N SER A 73 -11.12 14.44 3.40
CA SER A 73 -9.97 14.41 4.29
C SER A 73 -8.78 15.13 3.65
N VAL A 74 -7.71 15.37 4.41
CA VAL A 74 -6.48 16.00 3.90
C VAL A 74 -5.26 15.13 4.22
N PRO A 75 -5.18 13.90 3.65
CA PRO A 75 -4.02 13.05 3.83
C PRO A 75 -2.80 13.65 3.15
N ALA A 76 -1.67 13.71 3.86
CA ALA A 76 -0.38 14.10 3.31
C ALA A 76 -0.40 15.40 2.46
N ASP A 77 -1.16 16.41 2.91
CA ASP A 77 -1.33 17.71 2.25
C ASP A 77 -1.99 17.65 0.85
N ALA A 78 -2.73 16.57 0.56
CA ALA A 78 -3.58 16.45 -0.61
C ALA A 78 -5.05 16.48 -0.18
N PRO A 79 -5.76 17.62 -0.29
CA PRO A 79 -7.18 17.67 0.00
C PRO A 79 -7.98 16.72 -0.92
N PHE A 80 -8.75 15.83 -0.30
CA PHE A 80 -9.76 15.00 -0.94
C PHE A 80 -11.14 15.54 -0.58
N PHE A 81 -11.95 15.83 -1.59
CA PHE A 81 -13.36 16.14 -1.49
C PHE A 81 -14.15 14.98 -2.07
N SER A 82 -14.78 14.19 -1.19
CA SER A 82 -15.56 13.02 -1.60
C SER A 82 -17.05 13.33 -1.58
N SER A 83 -17.75 12.98 -2.66
CA SER A 83 -19.21 12.91 -2.75
C SER A 83 -19.74 11.47 -2.71
N ALA A 84 -18.88 10.50 -2.36
CA ALA A 84 -19.25 9.10 -2.28
C ALA A 84 -20.37 8.86 -1.26
N VAL A 85 -21.35 8.04 -1.63
CA VAL A 85 -22.33 7.52 -0.66
C VAL A 85 -21.60 6.59 0.31
N GLU A 86 -21.64 6.92 1.59
CA GLU A 86 -21.21 6.00 2.65
C GLU A 86 -22.17 4.81 2.71
N GLY A 87 -21.80 3.71 2.05
CA GLY A 87 -22.45 2.42 2.29
C GLY A 87 -22.16 1.92 3.71
N PRO A 88 -22.88 0.90 4.21
CA PRO A 88 -22.57 0.30 5.51
C PRO A 88 -21.14 -0.23 5.50
N HIS A 89 -20.22 0.52 6.09
CA HIS A 89 -18.83 0.10 6.23
C HIS A 89 -18.80 -1.09 7.21
N PRO A 90 -18.17 -2.23 6.87
CA PRO A 90 -17.87 -3.22 7.88
C PRO A 90 -16.98 -2.55 8.93
N VAL A 91 -17.49 -2.42 10.16
CA VAL A 91 -16.71 -1.96 11.29
C VAL A 91 -15.53 -2.92 11.42
N VAL A 92 -14.32 -2.43 11.17
CA VAL A 92 -13.11 -3.18 11.48
C VAL A 92 -13.06 -3.35 12.99
N VAL A 93 -13.58 -4.48 13.48
CA VAL A 93 -13.31 -4.94 14.84
C VAL A 93 -11.81 -5.15 14.93
N LYS A 94 -11.11 -4.27 15.65
CA LYS A 94 -9.69 -4.46 15.98
C LYS A 94 -9.53 -5.84 16.59
N SER A 95 -8.90 -6.77 15.87
CA SER A 95 -8.47 -8.04 16.43
C SER A 95 -7.38 -7.73 17.46
N VAL A 96 -7.71 -7.84 18.73
CA VAL A 96 -6.68 -7.84 19.79
C VAL A 96 -5.92 -9.15 19.65
N HIS A 97 -4.69 -9.10 19.16
CA HIS A 97 -3.79 -10.24 19.24
C HIS A 97 -3.56 -10.56 20.73
N PRO A 98 -3.84 -11.77 21.22
CA PRO A 98 -3.50 -12.13 22.58
C PRO A 98 -1.98 -12.05 22.74
N ALA A 99 -1.52 -11.33 23.76
CA ALA A 99 -0.11 -11.26 24.11
C ALA A 99 0.40 -12.69 24.43
N PRO A 100 1.61 -13.08 23.95
CA PRO A 100 2.14 -14.40 24.25
C PRO A 100 2.39 -14.52 25.75
N VAL A 101 1.75 -15.50 26.39
CA VAL A 101 2.05 -15.88 27.76
C VAL A 101 3.42 -16.56 27.78
N ALA A 102 4.42 -15.88 28.34
CA ALA A 102 5.75 -16.45 28.52
C ALA A 102 5.71 -17.53 29.62
N VAL A 103 5.76 -18.80 29.23
CA VAL A 103 5.97 -19.90 30.18
C VAL A 103 7.47 -20.01 30.47
N ARG A 104 7.88 -19.75 31.71
CA ARG A 104 9.26 -19.97 32.15
C ARG A 104 9.54 -21.48 32.19
N ALA A 105 10.43 -21.94 31.32
CA ALA A 105 11.00 -23.28 31.44
C ALA A 105 11.90 -23.35 32.68
N VAL A 106 11.62 -24.30 33.58
CA VAL A 106 12.54 -24.66 34.67
C VAL A 106 13.46 -25.75 34.14
N HIS A 107 14.74 -25.45 34.02
CA HIS A 107 15.74 -26.45 33.63
C HIS A 107 15.99 -27.41 34.80
N PRO A 108 15.96 -28.75 34.60
CA PRO A 108 16.42 -29.67 35.62
C PRO A 108 17.95 -29.59 35.76
N ALA A 109 18.43 -29.58 37.00
CA ALA A 109 19.84 -29.58 37.33
C ALA A 109 20.54 -30.88 36.86
N PRO A 110 21.80 -30.84 36.41
CA PRO A 110 22.51 -32.02 35.94
C PRO A 110 22.93 -32.91 37.12
N VAL A 111 22.37 -34.11 37.19
CA VAL A 111 22.87 -35.20 38.05
C VAL A 111 24.13 -35.80 37.40
N HIS A 112 25.26 -35.70 38.10
CA HIS A 112 26.51 -36.36 37.72
C HIS A 112 26.38 -37.88 37.95
N GLY A 113 26.24 -38.63 36.85
CA GLY A 113 26.37 -40.09 36.81
C GLY A 113 27.73 -40.52 36.25
N PRO A 114 28.28 -41.68 36.65
CA PRO A 114 29.66 -42.05 36.35
C PRO A 114 29.85 -42.38 34.86
N CYS A 115 31.02 -41.96 34.38
CA CYS A 115 31.51 -42.12 33.02
C CYS A 115 31.55 -43.60 32.61
N CYS A 116 30.65 -44.01 31.71
CA CYS A 116 30.73 -45.29 31.02
C CYS A 116 31.10 -45.03 29.56
N PHE A 117 32.33 -45.39 29.21
CA PHE A 117 32.86 -45.34 27.85
C PHE A 117 32.00 -46.17 26.90
N LEU A 118 31.43 -45.55 25.86
CA LEU A 118 30.99 -46.26 24.67
C LEU A 118 31.69 -45.67 23.44
N ARG A 119 32.48 -46.54 22.79
CA ARG A 119 33.22 -46.25 21.56
C ARG A 119 32.28 -45.88 20.42
N LEU A 120 32.60 -44.81 19.70
CA LEU A 120 31.98 -44.50 18.40
C LEU A 120 32.37 -45.56 17.35
N HIS A 121 31.38 -46.05 16.61
CA HIS A 121 31.57 -46.55 15.24
C HIS A 121 30.60 -45.79 14.31
N PRO A 122 31.09 -44.92 13.42
CA PRO A 122 30.40 -44.59 12.17
C PRO A 122 30.51 -45.79 11.19
N PRO A 123 29.69 -45.91 10.12
CA PRO A 123 28.82 -44.90 9.51
C PRO A 123 27.36 -45.37 9.25
N TYR A 124 26.44 -44.40 9.19
CA TYR A 124 25.03 -44.49 8.73
C TYR A 124 23.96 -44.95 9.73
N PRO A 125 23.07 -44.05 10.20
CA PRO A 125 21.76 -44.44 10.70
C PRO A 125 20.79 -44.63 9.53
N THR A 126 20.38 -45.88 9.30
CA THR A 126 19.16 -46.22 8.57
C THR A 126 17.96 -45.72 9.37
N TYR A 127 17.12 -44.87 8.77
CA TYR A 127 15.84 -44.47 9.37
C TYR A 127 14.85 -45.63 9.23
N LEU A 128 14.61 -46.35 10.33
CA LEU A 128 13.50 -47.29 10.43
C LEU A 128 12.24 -46.50 10.83
N CYS A 129 11.33 -46.32 9.87
CA CYS A 129 9.99 -45.82 10.10
C CYS A 129 9.25 -46.82 10.99
N CYS A 130 9.00 -46.46 12.26
CA CYS A 130 8.08 -47.20 13.11
C CYS A 130 6.77 -46.40 13.20
N CYS A 131 5.84 -46.76 12.33
CA CYS A 131 4.43 -46.42 12.46
C CYS A 131 3.87 -47.24 13.64
N GLN A 132 3.40 -46.58 14.70
CA GLN A 132 2.57 -47.23 15.73
C GLN A 132 1.38 -46.34 16.05
N ALA A 133 0.25 -46.82 15.57
CA ALA A 133 -1.08 -46.37 15.93
C ALA A 133 -1.39 -46.69 17.39
N ARG A 134 -2.17 -45.82 18.02
CA ARG A 134 -3.21 -46.19 18.99
C ARG A 134 -4.39 -45.25 18.83
#